data_AF-A0A2M8PKT5-F1
#
_entry.id   AF-A0A2M8PKT5-F1
#
_cell.length_a   1.000
_cell.length_b   1.000
_cell.length_c   1.000
_cell.angle_alpha   90.00
_cell.angle_beta   90.00
_cell.angle_gamma   90.00
#
_symmetry.space_group_name_H-M   'P 1'
#
loop_
_entity.id
_entity.type
_entity.pdbx_description
1 polymer ?
#
loop_
_entity_poly.entity_id
_entity_poly.type
_entity_poly.pdbx_seq_one_letter_code
_entity_poly.pdbx_strand_id
1 'polypeptide(L)'
;IRDNSQSTGAKIIVGAIVLTFALFGVESIVGGLGGEPEVAKVNGEGIKTSAFQREVQMRKRQILSQMGENADPDLIDDNLVRTAVLDQMINQKISQMDAEEKGLYVPDAMIEDYIRAMPAFAQDGKFSNELMQARLRGVGLTFEAFKESLRSEFLMNQLR
;
A
#
# COMPACT_ATOMS: atom_id res chain seq x y z
N ILE A 1 -0.89 13.11 57.52
CA ILE A 1 -0.85 11.77 56.90
C ILE A 1 -0.99 12.01 55.40
N ARG A 2 0.07 11.76 54.63
CA ARG A 2 0.18 12.19 53.22
C ARG A 2 -0.45 11.11 52.33
N ASP A 3 -1.48 11.51 51.58
CA ASP A 3 -2.33 10.62 50.79
C ASP A 3 -1.54 9.79 49.78
N ASN A 4 -1.61 8.47 49.93
CA ASN A 4 -1.06 7.47 49.01
C ASN A 4 -2.05 7.12 47.87
N SER A 5 -2.94 8.06 47.55
CA SER A 5 -4.05 7.87 46.61
C SER A 5 -3.62 7.90 45.12
N GLN A 6 -2.40 8.36 44.82
CA GLN A 6 -1.91 8.39 43.44
C GLN A 6 -1.55 7.00 42.86
N SER A 7 -1.49 5.93 43.69
CA SER A 7 -1.04 4.61 43.19
C SER A 7 -2.16 3.71 42.67
N THR A 8 -3.43 3.93 43.06
CA THR A 8 -4.51 2.98 42.74
C THR A 8 -5.08 3.20 41.33
N GLY A 9 -5.38 4.45 40.96
CA GLY A 9 -5.86 4.77 39.61
C GLY A 9 -4.82 4.46 38.53
N ALA A 10 -3.55 4.77 38.78
CA ALA A 10 -2.45 4.46 37.87
C ALA A 10 -2.29 2.94 37.65
N LYS A 11 -2.45 2.12 38.69
CA LYS A 11 -2.39 0.66 38.57
C LYS A 11 -3.51 0.08 37.73
N ILE A 12 -4.71 0.66 37.80
CA ILE A 12 -5.86 0.23 36.97
C ILE A 12 -5.55 0.49 35.49
N ILE A 13 -5.02 1.66 35.15
CA ILE A 13 -4.68 2.02 33.77
C ILE A 13 -3.54 1.12 33.25
N VAL A 14 -2.47 0.97 34.02
CA VAL A 14 -1.35 0.09 33.65
C VAL A 14 -1.81 -1.36 33.50
N GLY A 15 -2.64 -1.84 34.42
CA GLY A 15 -3.22 -3.19 34.35
C GLY A 15 -4.09 -3.40 33.11
N ALA A 16 -4.91 -2.40 32.75
CA ALA A 16 -5.72 -2.44 31.55
C ALA A 16 -4.85 -2.52 30.29
N ILE A 17 -3.80 -1.68 30.19
CA ILE A 17 -2.87 -1.66 29.06
C ILE A 17 -2.17 -3.03 28.90
N VAL A 18 -1.62 -3.57 30.00
CA VAL A 18 -0.95 -4.88 30.00
C VAL A 18 -1.92 -6.00 29.62
N LEU A 19 -3.16 -5.97 30.10
CA LEU A 19 -4.18 -6.95 29.75
C LEU A 19 -4.53 -6.91 28.25
N THR A 20 -4.68 -5.72 27.67
CA THR A 20 -4.85 -5.59 26.21
C THR A 20 -3.66 -6.17 25.46
N PHE A 21 -2.40 -5.84 25.82
CA PHE A 21 -1.24 -6.43 25.16
C PHE A 21 -1.14 -7.95 25.33
N ALA A 22 -1.61 -8.50 26.46
CA ALA A 22 -1.66 -9.95 26.69
C ALA A 22 -2.74 -10.66 25.85
N LEU A 23 -3.89 -10.01 25.60
CA LEU A 23 -4.98 -10.55 24.77
C LEU A 23 -4.69 -10.42 23.26
N PHE A 24 -4.04 -9.33 22.83
CA PHE A 24 -3.72 -9.05 21.43
C PHE A 24 -2.33 -9.53 20.97
N GLY A 25 -1.47 -9.94 21.91
CA GLY A 25 -0.16 -10.52 21.63
C GLY A 25 0.93 -9.49 21.30
N VAL A 26 2.14 -9.71 21.82
CA VAL A 26 3.34 -8.90 21.52
C VAL A 26 4.00 -9.26 20.19
N GLU A 27 3.65 -10.40 19.60
CA GLU A 27 4.22 -10.87 18.32
C GLU A 27 3.91 -9.89 17.17
N SER A 28 2.74 -9.27 17.20
CA SER A 28 2.29 -8.25 16.23
C SER A 28 3.19 -7.01 16.20
N ILE A 29 3.85 -6.69 17.32
CA ILE A 29 4.69 -5.48 17.46
C ILE A 29 6.14 -5.80 17.11
N VAL A 30 6.64 -6.96 17.51
CA VAL A 30 8.03 -7.40 17.23
C VAL A 30 8.22 -7.72 15.74
N GLY A 31 7.19 -8.26 15.07
CA GLY A 31 7.22 -8.52 13.62
C GLY A 31 7.34 -7.27 12.73
N GLY A 32 7.12 -6.07 13.27
CA GLY A 32 7.18 -4.81 12.52
C GLY A 32 8.51 -4.04 12.60
N LEU A 33 9.45 -4.45 13.48
CA LEU A 33 10.69 -3.68 13.75
C LEU A 33 11.86 -4.05 12.83
N GLY A 34 11.88 -5.26 12.28
CA GLY A 34 12.76 -5.64 11.18
C GLY A 34 11.96 -5.48 9.89
N GLY A 35 12.33 -4.56 9.01
CA GLY A 35 11.63 -4.35 7.74
C GLY A 35 11.37 -5.68 7.01
N GLU A 36 10.24 -5.75 6.31
CA GLU A 36 9.81 -7.00 5.69
C GLU A 36 10.92 -7.61 4.80
N PRO A 37 11.22 -8.92 4.94
CA PRO A 37 12.29 -9.58 4.19
C PRO A 37 12.10 -9.46 2.68
N GLU A 38 13.21 -9.48 1.94
CA GLU A 38 13.26 -9.27 0.49
C GLU A 38 13.79 -10.53 -0.21
N VAL A 39 13.19 -10.89 -1.35
CA VAL A 39 13.63 -12.03 -2.18
C VAL A 39 14.63 -11.63 -3.25
N ALA A 40 14.62 -10.36 -3.65
CA ALA A 40 15.54 -9.77 -4.60
C ALA A 40 15.60 -8.25 -4.40
N LYS A 41 16.65 -7.62 -4.91
CA LYS A 41 16.85 -6.17 -4.87
C LYS A 41 17.25 -5.67 -6.25
N VAL A 42 16.53 -4.68 -6.76
CA VAL A 42 16.75 -4.07 -8.08
C VAL A 42 17.14 -2.61 -7.85
N ASN A 43 18.37 -2.23 -8.19
CA ASN A 43 18.86 -0.85 -8.08
C ASN A 43 18.61 -0.13 -6.75
N GLY A 44 18.61 -0.86 -5.62
CA GLY A 44 18.35 -0.26 -4.31
C GLY A 44 16.97 -0.57 -3.73
N GLU A 45 16.01 -0.98 -4.57
CA GLU A 45 14.63 -1.26 -4.18
C GLU A 45 14.36 -2.76 -4.07
N GLY A 46 13.79 -3.16 -2.93
CA GLY A 46 13.55 -4.55 -2.60
C GLY A 46 12.21 -5.10 -3.08
N ILE A 47 12.23 -6.31 -3.63
CA ILE A 47 11.02 -7.11 -3.86
C ILE A 47 10.70 -7.84 -2.56
N LYS A 48 9.61 -7.42 -1.89
CA LYS A 48 9.17 -7.99 -0.62
C LYS A 48 8.74 -9.45 -0.74
N THR A 49 9.10 -10.27 0.24
CA THR A 49 8.76 -11.69 0.27
C THR A 49 7.25 -11.91 0.26
N SER A 50 6.44 -11.12 0.97
CA SER A 50 4.99 -11.28 0.94
C SER A 50 4.40 -10.95 -0.43
N ALA A 51 4.92 -9.93 -1.12
CA ALA A 51 4.48 -9.56 -2.45
C ALA A 51 4.78 -10.68 -3.45
N PHE A 52 6.00 -11.20 -3.43
CA PHE A 52 6.40 -12.33 -4.26
C PHE A 52 5.53 -13.56 -4.03
N GLN A 53 5.27 -13.94 -2.77
CA GLN A 53 4.41 -15.08 -2.45
C GLN A 53 2.98 -14.89 -2.96
N ARG A 54 2.40 -13.69 -2.84
CA ARG A 54 1.07 -13.39 -3.38
C ARG A 54 1.02 -13.57 -4.90
N GLU A 55 2.02 -13.04 -5.62
CA GLU A 55 2.11 -13.18 -7.08
C GLU A 55 2.27 -14.63 -7.52
N VAL A 56 3.11 -15.42 -6.84
CA VAL A 56 3.25 -16.86 -7.11
C VAL A 56 1.91 -17.58 -6.97
N GLN A 57 1.16 -17.30 -5.90
CA GLN A 57 -0.16 -17.90 -5.70
C GLN A 57 -1.18 -17.46 -6.76
N MET A 58 -1.15 -16.19 -7.17
CA MET A 58 -1.99 -15.70 -8.27
C MET A 58 -1.66 -16.40 -9.59
N ARG A 59 -0.37 -16.53 -9.92
CA ARG A 59 0.08 -17.18 -11.14
C ARG A 59 -0.30 -18.65 -11.19
N LYS A 60 -0.15 -19.38 -10.08
CA LYS A 60 -0.59 -20.78 -9.97
C LYS A 60 -2.08 -20.92 -10.20
N ARG A 61 -2.90 -20.08 -9.56
CA ARG A 61 -4.36 -20.08 -9.77
C ARG A 61 -4.71 -19.82 -11.24
N GLN A 62 -4.04 -18.88 -11.88
CA GLN A 62 -4.24 -18.57 -13.29
C GLN A 62 -3.89 -19.77 -14.20
N ILE A 63 -2.80 -20.49 -13.91
CA ILE A 63 -2.41 -21.70 -14.65
C ILE A 63 -3.47 -22.79 -14.46
N LEU A 64 -3.88 -23.06 -13.21
CA LEU A 64 -4.93 -24.05 -12.92
C LEU A 64 -6.25 -23.73 -13.63
N SER A 65 -6.67 -22.47 -13.60
CA SER A 65 -7.89 -22.03 -14.31
C SER A 65 -7.80 -22.24 -15.82
N GLN A 66 -6.61 -22.14 -16.42
CA GLN A 66 -6.41 -22.42 -17.85
C GLN A 66 -6.40 -23.92 -18.18
N MET A 67 -5.99 -24.75 -17.22
CA MET A 67 -5.98 -26.21 -17.37
C MET A 67 -7.39 -26.84 -17.20
N GLY A 68 -8.31 -26.13 -16.53
CA GLY A 68 -9.72 -26.52 -16.39
C GLY A 68 -10.04 -27.17 -15.03
N GLU A 69 -11.29 -27.61 -14.85
CA GLU A 69 -11.82 -28.08 -13.56
C GLU A 69 -11.16 -29.37 -13.04
N ASN A 70 -10.54 -30.16 -13.92
CA ASN A 70 -9.85 -31.41 -13.58
C ASN A 70 -8.32 -31.24 -13.51
N ALA A 71 -7.83 -30.01 -13.38
CA ALA A 71 -6.41 -29.73 -13.32
C ALA A 71 -5.78 -30.31 -12.04
N ASP A 72 -4.72 -31.09 -12.21
CA ASP A 72 -3.91 -31.59 -11.10
C ASP A 72 -2.83 -30.54 -10.72
N PRO A 73 -2.86 -29.98 -9.49
CA PRO A 73 -1.87 -29.03 -9.02
C PRO A 73 -0.44 -29.56 -8.98
N ASP A 74 -0.26 -30.88 -8.87
CA ASP A 74 1.07 -31.51 -8.79
C ASP A 74 1.79 -31.49 -10.15
N LEU A 75 1.08 -31.22 -11.24
CA LEU A 75 1.67 -31.00 -12.57
C LEU A 75 2.35 -29.63 -12.70
N ILE A 76 2.13 -28.72 -11.75
CA ILE A 76 2.74 -27.39 -11.75
C ILE A 76 4.10 -27.45 -11.06
N ASP A 77 5.16 -27.23 -11.84
CA ASP A 77 6.51 -27.04 -11.30
C ASP A 77 6.58 -25.72 -10.50
N ASP A 78 6.64 -25.83 -9.17
CA ASP A 78 6.70 -24.69 -8.26
C ASP A 78 7.93 -23.82 -8.48
N ASN A 79 9.08 -24.42 -8.79
CA ASN A 79 10.31 -23.68 -9.01
C ASN A 79 10.23 -22.86 -10.29
N LEU A 80 9.71 -23.46 -11.37
CA LEU A 80 9.53 -22.77 -12.64
C LEU A 80 8.58 -21.58 -12.50
N VAL A 81 7.47 -21.74 -11.78
CA VAL A 81 6.51 -20.65 -11.53
C VAL A 81 7.16 -19.54 -10.69
N ARG A 82 7.89 -19.90 -9.62
CA ARG A 82 8.60 -18.93 -8.78
C ARG A 82 9.62 -18.12 -9.56
N THR A 83 10.46 -18.76 -10.37
CA THR A 83 11.45 -18.07 -11.20
C THR A 83 10.77 -17.14 -12.20
N ALA A 84 9.75 -17.61 -12.91
CA ALA A 84 9.02 -16.80 -13.88
C ALA A 84 8.36 -15.56 -13.23
N VAL A 85 7.78 -15.73 -12.04
CA VAL A 85 7.19 -14.61 -11.28
C VAL A 85 8.26 -13.64 -10.80
N LEU A 86 9.39 -14.14 -10.30
CA LEU A 86 10.49 -13.28 -9.85
C LEU A 86 11.03 -12.44 -11.00
N ASP A 87 11.29 -13.05 -12.16
CA ASP A 87 11.76 -12.36 -13.36
C ASP A 87 10.74 -11.33 -13.84
N GLN A 88 9.45 -11.66 -13.83
CA GLN A 88 8.38 -10.71 -14.17
C GLN A 88 8.39 -9.51 -13.23
N MET A 89 8.49 -9.72 -11.92
CA MET A 89 8.52 -8.64 -10.93
C MET A 89 9.77 -7.77 -11.06
N ILE A 90 10.93 -8.37 -11.35
CA ILE A 90 12.17 -7.63 -11.64
C ILE A 90 11.99 -6.76 -12.88
N ASN A 91 11.49 -7.32 -13.98
CA ASN A 91 11.27 -6.57 -15.23
C ASN A 91 10.26 -5.45 -15.07
N GLN A 92 9.17 -5.69 -14.32
CA GLN A 92 8.19 -4.66 -13.98
C GLN A 92 8.84 -3.54 -13.17
N LYS A 93 9.70 -3.87 -12.21
CA LYS A 93 10.41 -2.88 -11.40
C LYS A 93 11.39 -2.06 -12.24
N ILE A 94 12.17 -2.70 -13.11
CA ILE A 94 13.06 -2.01 -14.05
C ILE A 94 12.27 -1.07 -14.95
N SER A 95 11.13 -1.52 -15.48
CA SER A 95 10.28 -0.70 -16.35
C SER A 95 9.67 0.49 -15.59
N GLN A 96 9.28 0.29 -14.32
CA GLN A 96 8.82 1.38 -13.45
C GLN A 96 9.93 2.40 -13.20
N MET A 97 11.15 1.95 -12.90
CA MET A 97 12.29 2.85 -12.69
C MET A 97 12.69 3.60 -13.95
N ASP A 98 12.66 2.96 -15.12
CA ASP A 98 12.90 3.61 -16.40
C ASP A 98 11.82 4.65 -16.73
N ALA A 99 10.55 4.37 -16.39
CA ALA A 99 9.47 5.34 -16.48
C ALA A 99 9.70 6.52 -15.52
N GLU A 100 10.10 6.26 -14.28
CA GLU A 100 10.46 7.30 -13.30
C GLU A 100 11.64 8.17 -13.77
N GLU A 101 12.71 7.57 -14.29
CA GLU A 101 13.90 8.26 -14.82
C GLU A 101 13.54 9.13 -16.04
N LYS A 102 12.60 8.66 -16.86
CA LYS A 102 12.04 9.42 -18.00
C LYS A 102 10.99 10.45 -17.62
N GLY A 103 10.69 10.63 -16.33
CA GLY A 103 9.72 11.60 -15.83
C GLY A 103 8.26 11.19 -15.98
N LEU A 104 7.99 9.93 -16.34
CA LEU A 104 6.66 9.33 -16.45
C LEU A 104 6.11 8.86 -15.09
N TYR A 105 6.42 9.61 -14.04
CA TYR A 105 5.95 9.39 -12.68
C TYR A 105 5.35 10.68 -12.11
N VAL A 106 4.12 10.59 -11.62
CA VAL A 106 3.42 11.71 -11.02
C VAL A 106 3.34 11.47 -9.50
N PRO A 107 4.23 12.09 -8.71
CA PRO A 107 4.28 11.87 -7.28
C PRO A 107 3.00 12.38 -6.60
N ASP A 108 2.60 11.72 -5.50
CA ASP A 108 1.43 12.11 -4.71
C ASP A 108 1.45 13.58 -4.32
N ALA A 109 2.62 14.11 -3.94
CA ALA A 109 2.80 15.52 -3.59
C ALA A 109 2.42 16.47 -4.74
N MET A 110 2.77 16.12 -6.00
CA MET A 110 2.39 16.93 -7.17
C MET A 110 0.87 16.90 -7.39
N ILE A 111 0.24 15.74 -7.25
CA ILE A 111 -1.23 15.62 -7.34
C ILE A 111 -1.89 16.43 -6.22
N GLU A 112 -1.40 16.33 -4.99
CA GLU A 112 -1.93 17.08 -3.85
C GLU A 112 -1.78 18.60 -4.03
N ASP A 113 -0.63 19.07 -4.49
CA ASP A 113 -0.40 20.49 -4.77
C ASP A 113 -1.33 20.99 -5.88
N TYR A 114 -1.52 20.18 -6.93
CA TYR A 114 -2.48 20.47 -7.98
C TYR A 114 -3.91 20.56 -7.45
N ILE A 115 -4.33 19.62 -6.60
CA ILE A 115 -5.65 19.64 -5.93
C ILE A 115 -5.79 20.90 -5.05
N ARG A 116 -4.76 21.25 -4.26
CA ARG A 116 -4.78 22.44 -3.39
C ARG A 116 -4.90 23.75 -4.18
N ALA A 117 -4.35 23.76 -5.40
CA ALA A 117 -4.45 24.91 -6.31
C ALA A 117 -5.80 25.00 -7.03
N MET A 118 -6.66 23.97 -6.97
CA MET A 118 -7.95 24.00 -7.66
C MET A 118 -8.92 25.03 -7.05
N PRO A 119 -9.43 25.98 -7.84
CA PRO A 119 -10.41 26.95 -7.36
C PRO A 119 -11.69 26.30 -6.84
N ALA A 120 -12.05 25.13 -7.38
CA ALA A 120 -13.22 24.36 -6.96
C ALA A 120 -13.18 23.90 -5.50
N PHE A 121 -11.98 23.84 -4.91
CA PHE A 121 -11.74 23.45 -3.52
C PHE A 121 -11.25 24.62 -2.66
N ALA A 122 -11.30 25.84 -3.19
CA ALA A 122 -10.96 27.03 -2.46
C ALA A 122 -12.21 27.70 -1.86
N GLN A 123 -12.10 28.13 -0.60
CA GLN A 123 -13.03 29.03 0.07
C GLN A 123 -12.26 30.28 0.51
N ASP A 124 -12.76 31.46 0.15
CA ASP A 124 -12.09 32.75 0.42
C ASP A 124 -10.63 32.80 -0.11
N GLY A 125 -10.40 32.16 -1.26
CA GLY A 125 -9.08 32.10 -1.91
C GLY A 125 -8.07 31.16 -1.24
N LYS A 126 -8.48 30.38 -0.23
CA LYS A 126 -7.64 29.37 0.42
C LYS A 126 -8.26 27.99 0.27
N PHE A 127 -7.42 26.97 0.10
CA PHE A 127 -7.88 25.59 0.06
C PHE A 127 -8.68 25.24 1.33
N SER A 128 -9.85 24.60 1.16
CA SER A 128 -10.67 24.05 2.25
C SER A 128 -10.85 22.55 2.04
N ASN A 129 -10.35 21.78 3.01
CA ASN A 129 -10.51 20.32 3.02
C ASN A 129 -11.99 19.93 3.20
N GLU A 130 -12.76 20.66 3.99
CA GLU A 130 -14.18 20.42 4.18
C GLU A 130 -14.96 20.60 2.87
N LEU A 131 -14.65 21.66 2.11
CA LEU A 131 -15.27 21.93 0.81
C LEU A 131 -14.93 20.82 -0.18
N MET A 132 -13.66 20.43 -0.29
CA MET A 132 -13.24 19.32 -1.14
C MET A 132 -14.00 18.03 -0.81
N GLN A 133 -14.04 17.63 0.47
CA GLN A 133 -14.75 16.43 0.88
C GLN A 133 -16.26 16.51 0.64
N ALA A 134 -16.88 17.68 0.83
CA ALA A 134 -18.28 17.89 0.50
C ALA A 134 -18.55 17.72 -1.00
N ARG A 135 -17.67 18.27 -1.85
CA ARG A 135 -17.76 18.14 -3.32
C ARG A 135 -17.59 16.69 -3.78
N LEU A 136 -16.55 16.02 -3.32
CA LEU A 136 -16.26 14.63 -3.67
C LEU A 136 -17.40 13.70 -3.25
N ARG A 137 -17.93 13.88 -2.03
CA ARG A 137 -19.13 13.14 -1.58
C ARG A 137 -20.36 13.42 -2.45
N GLY A 138 -20.53 14.67 -2.91
CA GLY A 138 -21.64 15.05 -3.80
C GLY A 138 -21.67 14.31 -5.13
N VAL A 139 -20.51 13.81 -5.59
CA VAL A 139 -20.38 13.00 -6.82
C VAL A 139 -20.04 11.54 -6.55
N GLY A 140 -20.10 11.09 -5.29
CA GLY A 140 -19.82 9.71 -4.91
C GLY A 140 -18.36 9.26 -5.04
N LEU A 141 -17.41 10.19 -5.08
CA LEU A 141 -15.98 9.90 -5.19
C LEU A 141 -15.28 9.94 -3.82
N THR A 142 -14.27 9.08 -3.65
CA THR A 142 -13.32 9.17 -2.55
C THR A 142 -12.11 10.01 -2.95
N PHE A 143 -11.35 10.51 -1.97
CA PHE A 143 -10.14 11.29 -2.24
C PHE A 143 -9.08 10.49 -3.00
N GLU A 144 -8.84 9.24 -2.61
CA GLU A 144 -7.87 8.38 -3.31
C GLU A 144 -8.32 8.04 -4.74
N ALA A 145 -9.62 7.78 -4.97
CA ALA A 145 -10.13 7.55 -6.31
C ALA A 145 -9.94 8.80 -7.20
N PHE A 146 -10.12 9.99 -6.64
CA PHE A 146 -9.90 11.23 -7.34
C PHE A 146 -8.41 11.47 -7.66
N LYS A 147 -7.51 11.24 -6.70
CA LYS A 147 -6.05 11.29 -6.94
C LYS A 147 -5.64 10.36 -8.09
N GLU A 148 -6.16 9.14 -8.12
CA GLU A 148 -5.86 8.18 -9.17
C GLU A 148 -6.36 8.63 -10.54
N SER A 149 -7.57 9.21 -10.62
CA SER A 149 -8.08 9.77 -11.87
C SER A 149 -7.21 10.89 -12.42
N LEU A 150 -6.70 11.76 -11.54
CA LEU A 150 -5.78 12.83 -11.92
C LEU A 150 -4.44 12.26 -12.39
N ARG A 151 -3.88 11.30 -11.66
CA ARG A 151 -2.64 10.62 -12.05
C ARG A 151 -2.73 10.04 -13.45
N SER A 152 -3.83 9.37 -13.77
CA SER A 152 -4.09 8.84 -15.12
C SER A 152 -4.14 9.95 -16.18
N GLU A 153 -4.80 11.08 -15.88
CA GLU A 153 -4.90 12.24 -16.78
C GLU A 153 -3.54 12.89 -17.05
N PHE A 154 -2.70 13.05 -16.02
CA PHE A 154 -1.34 13.59 -16.17
C PHE A 154 -0.47 12.69 -17.04
N LEU A 155 -0.50 11.38 -16.83
CA LEU A 155 0.24 10.41 -17.64
C LEU A 155 -0.22 10.46 -19.10
N MET A 156 -1.52 10.54 -19.35
CA MET A 156 -2.08 10.65 -20.70
C MET A 156 -1.66 11.94 -21.43
N ASN A 157 -1.49 13.04 -20.70
CA ASN A 157 -1.03 14.31 -21.25
C ASN A 157 0.49 14.32 -21.54
N GLN A 158 1.29 13.53 -20.82
CA GLN A 158 2.73 13.41 -21.08
C GLN A 158 3.07 12.52 -22.29
N LEU A 159 2.15 11.64 -22.69
CA LEU A 159 2.32 10.76 -23.86
C LEU A 159 2.04 11.46 -25.21
N ARG A 160 1.65 12.74 -25.20
CA ARG A 160 1.30 13.53 -26.38
C ARG A 160 2.40 14.49 -26.81
#